data_AF-A0A173KX16-F1
#
_entry.id   AF-A0A173KX16-F1
#
_cell.length_a   1.000
_cell.length_b   1.000
_cell.length_c   1.000
_cell.angle_alpha   90.00
_cell.angle_beta   90.00
_cell.angle_gamma   90.00
#
_symmetry.space_group_name_H-M   'P 1'
#
loop_
_entity.id
_entity.type
_entity.pdbx_description
1 polymer ?
#
loop_
_entity_poly.entity_id
_entity_poly.type
_entity_poly.pdbx_seq_one_letter_code
_entity_poly.pdbx_strand_id
1 'polypeptide(L)'
;MSNGIDAITLAWAIAVLLLVLSLWPPGGASERLSRHAATAAILLLMAAAFGAMDVINMPEIMGALIIGAAVGLLLARKWPGTHMIMLMAALAGLSGTAAICAAAAAWINPYAFGLIDEGANRISSRDMLTLGLTLLTGGSACALASTVAIRRSMAGAASLALTIAMAGWSAAALAFLLQNVAMIVAGGLAGAAGTGVALRICGGARGKGLADGERRP
;
A
#
# COMPACT_ATOMS: atom_id res chain seq x y z
N MET A 1 28.74 13.68 -14.56
CA MET A 1 28.23 14.19 -13.27
C MET A 1 27.45 15.48 -13.55
N SER A 2 26.20 15.38 -13.99
CA SER A 2 25.33 16.56 -14.11
C SER A 2 24.75 16.85 -12.73
N ASN A 3 25.14 17.97 -12.12
CA ASN A 3 24.66 18.46 -10.83
C ASN A 3 23.21 18.98 -10.87
N GLY A 4 22.35 18.35 -11.68
CA GLY A 4 20.92 18.62 -11.75
C GLY A 4 20.19 17.54 -10.96
N ILE A 5 19.04 17.89 -10.37
CA ILE A 5 18.16 16.90 -9.75
C ILE A 5 17.85 15.83 -10.80
N ASP A 6 18.23 14.57 -10.54
CA ASP A 6 17.97 13.47 -11.47
C ASP A 6 16.48 13.42 -11.79
N ALA A 7 16.13 13.25 -13.07
CA ALA A 7 14.74 13.25 -13.53
C ALA A 7 13.89 12.21 -12.79
N ILE A 8 14.51 11.09 -12.39
CA ILE A 8 13.89 10.04 -11.57
C ILE A 8 13.52 10.59 -10.19
N THR A 9 14.43 11.27 -9.51
CA THR A 9 14.20 11.88 -8.18
C THR A 9 13.10 12.94 -8.23
N LEU A 10 13.05 13.76 -9.29
CA LEU A 10 11.95 14.70 -9.53
C LEU A 10 10.61 13.96 -9.73
N ALA A 11 10.60 12.89 -10.53
CA ALA A 11 9.38 12.10 -10.76
C ALA A 11 8.85 11.50 -9.45
N TRP A 12 9.72 10.97 -8.59
CA TRP A 12 9.35 10.49 -7.25
C TRP A 12 8.74 11.59 -6.38
N ALA A 13 9.37 12.78 -6.35
CA ALA A 13 8.88 13.91 -5.56
C ALA A 13 7.51 14.42 -6.06
N ILE A 14 7.35 14.58 -7.38
CA ILE A 14 6.09 15.01 -8.01
C ILE A 14 4.99 13.96 -7.75
N ALA A 15 5.31 12.67 -7.82
CA ALA A 15 4.34 11.61 -7.57
C ALA A 15 3.84 11.62 -6.12
N VAL A 16 4.73 11.81 -5.15
CA VAL A 16 4.37 11.97 -3.74
C VAL A 16 3.48 13.19 -3.54
N LEU A 17 3.83 14.33 -4.15
CA LEU A 17 3.03 15.54 -4.09
C LEU A 17 1.61 15.32 -4.64
N LEU A 18 1.50 14.67 -5.80
CA LEU A 18 0.20 14.32 -6.41
C LEU A 18 -0.62 13.38 -5.51
N LEU A 19 0.03 12.43 -4.83
CA LEU A 19 -0.63 11.51 -3.91
C LEU A 19 -1.17 12.25 -2.67
N VAL A 20 -0.40 13.18 -2.12
CA VAL A 20 -0.85 14.03 -1.00
C VAL A 20 -2.03 14.91 -1.43
N LEU A 21 -1.95 15.55 -2.60
CA LEU A 21 -3.04 16.37 -3.14
C LEU A 21 -4.30 15.55 -3.44
N SER A 22 -4.13 14.27 -3.81
CA SER A 22 -5.26 13.35 -3.98
C SER A 22 -6.00 13.10 -2.66
N LEU A 23 -5.29 13.05 -1.53
CA LEU A 23 -5.87 12.81 -0.20
C LEU A 23 -6.40 14.09 0.46
N TRP A 24 -5.79 15.24 0.14
CA TRP A 24 -6.15 16.56 0.68
C TRP A 24 -6.66 17.50 -0.42
N PRO A 25 -7.89 17.29 -0.94
CA PRO A 25 -8.48 18.24 -1.87
C PRO A 25 -8.62 19.62 -1.19
N PRO A 26 -8.06 20.71 -1.75
CA PRO A 26 -8.34 22.05 -1.27
C PRO A 26 -9.84 22.35 -1.40
N GLY A 27 -10.40 23.08 -0.43
CA GLY A 27 -11.86 23.26 -0.28
C GLY A 27 -12.55 23.65 -1.60
N GLY A 28 -13.40 22.76 -2.12
CA GLY A 28 -14.12 22.93 -3.39
C GLY A 28 -13.62 22.08 -4.57
N ALA A 29 -12.54 21.31 -4.41
CA ALA A 29 -12.05 20.44 -5.48
C ALA A 29 -13.07 19.33 -5.82
N SER A 30 -13.35 19.17 -7.11
CA SER A 30 -14.25 18.13 -7.62
C SER A 30 -13.69 16.74 -7.34
N GLU A 31 -14.54 15.76 -7.03
CA GLU A 31 -14.16 14.35 -6.87
C GLU A 31 -13.39 13.78 -8.07
N ARG A 32 -13.57 14.36 -9.26
CA ARG A 32 -12.81 14.00 -10.47
C ARG A 32 -11.34 14.38 -10.35
N LEU A 33 -11.04 15.56 -9.81
CA LEU A 33 -9.67 16.07 -9.70
C LEU A 33 -8.85 15.21 -8.74
N SER A 34 -9.41 14.87 -7.56
CA SER A 34 -8.76 13.97 -6.61
C SER A 34 -8.50 12.59 -7.24
N ARG A 35 -9.48 12.01 -7.93
CA ARG A 35 -9.32 10.73 -8.64
C ARG A 35 -8.24 10.79 -9.73
N HIS A 36 -8.23 11.84 -10.54
CA HIS A 36 -7.22 12.00 -11.59
C HIS A 36 -5.81 12.22 -11.01
N ALA A 37 -5.68 13.00 -9.94
CA ALA A 37 -4.41 13.18 -9.24
C ALA A 37 -3.88 11.85 -8.69
N ALA A 38 -4.74 11.02 -8.08
CA ALA A 38 -4.37 9.68 -7.62
C ALA A 38 -3.83 8.81 -8.76
N THR A 39 -4.57 8.77 -9.87
CA THR A 39 -4.18 7.95 -11.03
C THR A 39 -2.89 8.46 -11.67
N ALA A 40 -2.70 9.78 -11.77
CA ALA A 40 -1.49 10.38 -12.30
C ALA A 40 -0.28 10.09 -11.40
N ALA A 41 -0.45 10.14 -10.07
CA ALA A 41 0.59 9.78 -9.11
C ALA A 41 1.05 8.32 -9.30
N ILE A 42 0.11 7.38 -9.38
CA ILE A 42 0.42 5.95 -9.54
C ILE A 42 1.14 5.69 -10.87
N LEU A 43 0.68 6.29 -11.96
CA LEU A 43 1.33 6.16 -13.26
C LEU A 43 2.75 6.75 -13.26
N LEU A 44 2.95 7.87 -12.58
CA LEU A 44 4.25 8.51 -12.47
C LEU A 44 5.22 7.68 -11.61
N LEU A 45 4.77 7.09 -10.50
CA LEU A 45 5.57 6.14 -9.71
C LEU A 45 6.00 4.94 -10.56
N MET A 46 5.07 4.40 -11.35
CA MET A 46 5.37 3.27 -12.23
C MET A 46 6.43 3.64 -13.28
N ALA A 47 6.29 4.81 -13.91
CA ALA A 47 7.26 5.30 -14.89
C ALA A 47 8.65 5.54 -14.26
N ALA A 48 8.69 6.12 -13.05
CA ALA A 48 9.94 6.33 -12.31
C ALA A 48 10.61 5.00 -11.92
N ALA A 49 9.82 3.99 -11.54
CA ALA A 49 10.33 2.65 -11.24
C ALA A 49 10.95 1.99 -12.48
N PHE A 50 10.32 2.10 -13.65
CA PHE A 50 10.89 1.58 -14.90
C PHE A 50 12.20 2.27 -15.29
N GLY A 51 12.29 3.58 -15.09
CA GLY A 51 13.52 4.34 -15.37
C GLY A 51 14.71 3.96 -14.47
N ALA A 52 14.46 3.29 -13.34
CA ALA A 52 15.49 2.86 -12.40
C ALA A 52 15.90 1.38 -12.58
N MET A 53 15.20 0.60 -13.41
CA MET A 53 15.46 -0.83 -13.57
C MET A 53 16.46 -1.12 -14.70
N ASP A 54 17.23 -2.20 -14.54
CA ASP A 54 18.15 -2.70 -15.56
C ASP A 54 17.39 -3.37 -16.73
N VAL A 55 17.93 -3.23 -17.94
CA VAL A 55 17.26 -3.56 -19.21
C VAL A 55 17.06 -5.07 -19.39
N ILE A 56 17.92 -5.90 -18.78
CA ILE A 56 17.95 -7.36 -18.97
C ILE A 56 16.68 -8.04 -18.46
N ASN A 57 16.15 -7.63 -17.30
CA ASN A 57 14.95 -8.26 -16.69
C ASN A 57 13.64 -7.55 -17.08
N MET A 58 13.72 -6.45 -17.85
CA MET A 58 12.60 -5.58 -18.16
C MET A 58 11.39 -6.29 -18.83
N PRO A 59 11.55 -7.20 -19.81
CA PRO A 59 10.39 -7.82 -20.48
C PRO A 59 9.61 -8.76 -19.56
N GLU A 60 10.27 -9.46 -18.64
CA GLU A 60 9.61 -10.38 -17.71
C GLU A 60 8.78 -9.63 -16.65
N ILE A 61 9.36 -8.56 -16.08
CA ILE A 61 8.66 -7.68 -15.13
C ILE A 61 7.46 -7.01 -15.80
N MET A 62 7.65 -6.49 -17.02
CA MET A 62 6.57 -5.86 -17.78
C MET A 62 5.45 -6.85 -18.10
N GLY A 63 5.80 -8.09 -18.49
CA GLY A 63 4.83 -9.16 -18.73
C GLY A 63 4.01 -9.49 -17.49
N ALA A 64 4.66 -9.70 -16.34
CA ALA A 64 3.98 -9.97 -15.07
C ALA A 64 3.06 -8.81 -14.63
N LEU A 65 3.52 -7.57 -14.78
CA LEU A 65 2.75 -6.38 -14.44
C LEU A 65 1.50 -6.24 -15.31
N ILE A 66 1.64 -6.40 -16.63
CA ILE A 66 0.52 -6.32 -17.57
C ILE A 66 -0.52 -7.40 -17.26
N ILE A 67 -0.09 -8.62 -16.97
CA ILE A 67 -0.99 -9.72 -16.60
C ILE A 67 -1.74 -9.39 -15.30
N GLY A 68 -1.02 -8.96 -14.26
CA GLY A 68 -1.63 -8.58 -12.98
C GLY A 68 -2.64 -7.43 -13.13
N ALA A 69 -2.26 -6.37 -13.86
CA ALA A 69 -3.12 -5.23 -14.13
C ALA A 69 -4.37 -5.62 -14.92
N ALA A 70 -4.22 -6.46 -15.95
CA ALA A 70 -5.34 -6.96 -16.75
C ALA A 70 -6.32 -7.79 -15.90
N VAL A 71 -5.82 -8.73 -15.09
CA VAL A 71 -6.67 -9.55 -14.20
C VAL A 71 -7.40 -8.67 -13.18
N GLY A 72 -6.70 -7.73 -12.54
CA GLY A 72 -7.32 -6.80 -11.58
C GLY A 72 -8.43 -5.96 -12.21
N LEU A 73 -8.20 -5.43 -13.42
CA LEU A 73 -9.17 -4.63 -14.15
C LEU A 73 -10.38 -5.46 -14.61
N LEU A 74 -10.17 -6.71 -15.01
CA LEU A 74 -11.25 -7.65 -15.36
C LEU A 74 -12.11 -8.00 -14.15
N LEU A 75 -11.50 -8.25 -12.99
CA LEU A 75 -12.22 -8.52 -11.74
C LEU A 75 -13.07 -7.31 -11.32
N ALA A 76 -12.50 -6.10 -11.38
CA ALA A 76 -13.19 -4.86 -11.05
C ALA A 76 -14.40 -4.60 -11.95
N ARG A 77 -14.32 -4.94 -13.24
CA ARG A 77 -15.45 -4.79 -14.18
C ARG A 77 -16.57 -5.80 -13.96
N LYS A 78 -16.24 -7.02 -13.51
CA LYS A 78 -17.21 -8.11 -13.38
C LYS A 78 -18.04 -8.06 -12.09
N TRP A 79 -17.56 -7.41 -11.04
CA TRP A 79 -18.18 -7.46 -9.70
C TRP A 79 -18.67 -6.06 -9.20
N PRO A 80 -19.69 -5.45 -9.83
CA PRO A 80 -20.29 -4.22 -9.32
C PRO A 80 -21.21 -4.45 -8.10
N GLY A 81 -21.24 -3.50 -7.17
CA GLY A 81 -22.19 -3.48 -6.05
C GLY A 81 -21.64 -4.03 -4.73
N THR A 82 -22.44 -4.79 -3.98
CA THR A 82 -22.17 -5.23 -2.60
C THR A 82 -20.87 -6.03 -2.45
N HIS A 83 -20.42 -6.69 -3.52
CA HIS A 83 -19.17 -7.44 -3.51
C HIS A 83 -17.90 -6.60 -3.68
N MET A 84 -18.02 -5.30 -3.96
CA MET A 84 -16.88 -4.40 -4.12
C MET A 84 -16.00 -4.39 -2.87
N ILE A 85 -16.61 -4.39 -1.67
CA ILE A 85 -15.89 -4.42 -0.40
C ILE A 85 -15.06 -5.70 -0.29
N MET A 86 -15.61 -6.85 -0.71
CA MET A 86 -14.90 -8.13 -0.68
C MET A 86 -13.75 -8.14 -1.69
N LEU A 87 -13.95 -7.59 -2.89
CA LEU A 87 -12.90 -7.50 -3.90
C LEU A 87 -11.75 -6.60 -3.43
N MET A 88 -12.05 -5.43 -2.86
CA MET A 88 -11.03 -4.53 -2.33
C MET A 88 -10.24 -5.16 -1.17
N ALA A 89 -10.91 -5.91 -0.29
CA ALA A 89 -10.24 -6.64 0.79
C ALA A 89 -9.33 -7.75 0.25
N ALA A 90 -9.78 -8.49 -0.77
CA ALA A 90 -9.00 -9.54 -1.41
C ALA A 90 -7.75 -8.98 -2.11
N LEU A 91 -7.88 -7.87 -2.85
CA LEU A 91 -6.75 -7.20 -3.50
C LEU A 91 -5.75 -6.63 -2.48
N ALA A 92 -6.25 -6.06 -1.37
CA ALA A 92 -5.39 -5.62 -0.28
C ALA A 92 -4.66 -6.82 0.38
N GLY A 93 -5.33 -7.96 0.55
CA GLY A 93 -4.69 -9.22 0.98
C GLY A 93 -3.59 -9.70 0.02
N LEU A 94 -3.83 -9.63 -1.30
CA LEU A 94 -2.84 -9.99 -2.33
C LEU A 94 -1.62 -9.06 -2.30
N SER A 95 -1.81 -7.77 -1.96
CA SER A 95 -0.67 -6.88 -1.75
C SER A 95 0.14 -7.24 -0.49
N GLY A 96 -0.53 -7.74 0.56
CA GLY A 96 0.14 -8.26 1.75
C GLY A 96 0.97 -9.51 1.46
N THR A 97 0.47 -10.44 0.64
CA THR A 97 1.26 -11.61 0.21
C THR A 97 2.43 -11.20 -0.67
N ALA A 98 2.25 -10.22 -1.56
CA ALA A 98 3.34 -9.66 -2.36
C ALA A 98 4.46 -9.08 -1.47
N ALA A 99 4.11 -8.37 -0.39
CA ALA A 99 5.10 -7.85 0.57
C ALA A 99 5.85 -8.98 1.30
N ILE A 100 5.16 -10.07 1.68
CA ILE A 100 5.79 -11.26 2.26
C ILE A 100 6.76 -11.90 1.27
N CYS A 101 6.36 -12.07 0.00
CA CYS A 101 7.23 -12.61 -1.05
C CYS A 101 8.45 -11.72 -1.30
N ALA A 102 8.27 -10.39 -1.31
CA ALA A 102 9.38 -9.46 -1.49
C ALA A 102 10.33 -9.44 -0.29
N ALA A 103 9.82 -9.54 0.94
CA ALA A 103 10.64 -9.73 2.14
C ALA A 103 11.41 -11.06 2.10
N ALA A 104 10.79 -12.14 1.64
CA ALA A 104 11.47 -13.43 1.45
C ALA A 104 12.57 -13.33 0.38
N ALA A 105 12.33 -12.64 -0.74
CA ALA A 105 13.34 -12.41 -1.76
C ALA A 105 14.54 -11.61 -1.23
N ALA A 106 14.29 -10.59 -0.41
CA ALA A 106 15.33 -9.82 0.26
C ALA A 106 16.13 -10.64 1.27
N TRP A 107 15.49 -11.61 1.93
CA TRP A 107 16.18 -12.52 2.85
C TRP A 107 17.05 -13.56 2.12
N ILE A 108 16.62 -14.05 0.95
CA ILE A 108 17.38 -15.03 0.17
C ILE A 108 18.63 -14.40 -0.45
N ASN A 109 18.56 -13.16 -0.93
CA ASN A 109 19.68 -12.47 -1.59
C ASN A 109 19.96 -11.08 -0.97
N PRO A 110 20.44 -11.01 0.29
CA PRO A 110 20.62 -9.73 0.98
C PRO A 110 21.68 -8.81 0.34
N TYR A 111 22.64 -9.39 -0.40
CA TYR A 111 23.67 -8.63 -1.12
C TYR A 111 23.07 -7.75 -2.22
N ALA A 112 22.08 -8.26 -2.97
CA ALA A 112 21.45 -7.53 -4.08
C ALA A 112 20.64 -6.32 -3.60
N PHE A 113 20.21 -6.32 -2.32
CA PHE A 113 19.46 -5.23 -1.70
C PHE A 113 20.34 -4.31 -0.84
N GLY A 114 21.65 -4.57 -0.76
CA GLY A 114 22.58 -3.73 0.01
C GLY A 114 22.38 -3.80 1.53
N LEU A 115 21.88 -4.91 2.06
CA LEU A 115 21.50 -5.08 3.48
C LEU A 115 22.64 -5.61 4.39
N ILE A 116 23.84 -5.70 3.84
CA ILE A 116 25.01 -6.27 4.53
C ILE A 116 25.89 -5.12 5.03
N ASP A 117 26.28 -5.18 6.30
CA ASP A 117 27.13 -4.17 6.91
C ASP A 117 28.59 -4.33 6.44
N GLU A 118 29.26 -3.21 6.13
CA GLU A 118 30.64 -3.20 5.63
C GLU A 118 31.61 -3.57 6.78
N GLY A 119 31.79 -4.88 6.99
CA GLY A 119 32.73 -5.43 7.99
C GLY A 119 32.20 -6.65 8.76
N ALA A 120 30.90 -6.92 8.71
CA ALA A 120 30.30 -8.12 9.26
C ALA A 120 29.49 -8.83 8.18
N ASN A 121 29.72 -10.13 7.97
CA ASN A 121 28.93 -10.96 7.06
C ASN A 121 27.52 -11.28 7.65
N ARG A 122 26.87 -10.26 8.22
CA ARG A 122 25.58 -10.32 8.91
C ARG A 122 24.70 -9.18 8.42
N ILE A 123 23.41 -9.45 8.36
CA ILE A 123 22.38 -8.45 8.07
C ILE A 123 22.39 -7.43 9.21
N SER A 124 22.37 -6.14 8.87
CA SER A 124 22.30 -5.08 9.89
C SER A 124 21.10 -5.27 10.80
N SER A 125 21.23 -5.00 12.10
CA SER A 125 20.11 -5.16 13.05
C SER A 125 18.90 -4.30 12.67
N ARG A 126 19.13 -3.16 12.00
CA ARG A 126 18.07 -2.29 11.48
C ARG A 126 17.27 -2.97 10.36
N ASP A 127 17.97 -3.62 9.43
CA ASP A 127 17.36 -4.25 8.25
C ASP A 127 16.63 -5.53 8.62
N MET A 128 17.11 -6.24 9.64
CA MET A 128 16.41 -7.41 10.16
C MET A 128 15.10 -7.02 10.87
N LEU A 129 15.07 -5.87 11.57
CA LEU A 129 13.85 -5.33 12.17
C LEU A 129 12.83 -4.91 11.11
N THR A 130 13.26 -4.24 10.03
CA THR A 130 12.36 -3.81 8.95
C THR A 130 11.85 -4.99 8.12
N LEU A 131 12.67 -6.03 7.90
CA LEU A 131 12.22 -7.31 7.33
C LEU A 131 11.13 -7.96 8.20
N GLY A 132 11.37 -8.07 9.51
CA GLY A 132 10.40 -8.63 10.45
C GLY A 132 9.09 -7.83 10.48
N LEU A 133 9.19 -6.49 10.49
CA LEU A 133 8.03 -5.60 10.46
C LEU A 133 7.22 -5.78 9.17
N THR A 134 7.89 -5.93 8.03
CA THR A 134 7.25 -6.16 6.72
C THR A 134 6.47 -7.47 6.71
N LEU A 135 7.07 -8.56 7.22
CA LEU A 135 6.42 -9.87 7.32
C LEU A 135 5.20 -9.83 8.25
N LEU A 136 5.30 -9.16 9.40
CA LEU A 136 4.21 -9.06 10.37
C LEU A 136 3.04 -8.22 9.85
N THR A 137 3.33 -7.07 9.23
CA THR A 137 2.31 -6.18 8.65
C THR A 137 1.68 -6.75 7.38
N GLY A 138 2.47 -7.43 6.54
CA GLY A 138 1.96 -8.14 5.36
C GLY A 138 1.10 -9.34 5.77
N GLY A 139 1.54 -10.10 6.77
CA GLY A 139 0.79 -11.22 7.35
C GLY A 139 -0.52 -10.77 7.99
N SER A 140 -0.52 -9.65 8.71
CA SER A 140 -1.74 -9.09 9.30
C SER A 140 -2.72 -8.61 8.23
N ALA A 141 -2.25 -8.00 7.13
CA ALA A 141 -3.09 -7.66 5.98
C ALA A 141 -3.75 -8.91 5.36
N CYS A 142 -3.00 -10.00 5.18
CA CYS A 142 -3.55 -11.27 4.68
C CYS A 142 -4.59 -11.87 5.61
N ALA A 143 -4.31 -11.88 6.91
CA ALA A 143 -5.24 -12.37 7.93
C ALA A 143 -6.53 -11.56 7.93
N LEU A 144 -6.44 -10.22 7.92
CA LEU A 144 -7.60 -9.34 7.89
C LEU A 144 -8.42 -9.54 6.61
N ALA A 145 -7.79 -9.61 5.44
CA ALA A 145 -8.47 -9.93 4.18
C ALA A 145 -9.25 -11.26 4.27
N SER A 146 -8.64 -12.28 4.87
CA SER A 146 -9.27 -13.60 5.08
C SER A 146 -10.48 -13.50 6.01
N THR A 147 -10.41 -12.70 7.08
CA THR A 147 -11.57 -12.49 7.97
C THR A 147 -12.74 -11.78 7.28
N VAL A 148 -12.46 -10.84 6.36
CA VAL A 148 -13.50 -10.19 5.55
C VAL A 148 -14.18 -11.20 4.62
N ALA A 149 -13.39 -12.10 4.02
CA ALA A 149 -13.93 -13.17 3.17
C ALA A 149 -14.84 -14.14 3.94
N ILE A 150 -14.48 -14.48 5.19
CA ILE A 150 -15.24 -15.44 6.01
C ILE A 150 -16.51 -14.80 6.60
N ARG A 151 -16.43 -13.58 7.15
CA ARG A 151 -17.52 -13.04 8.00
C ARG A 151 -18.72 -12.46 7.25
N ARG A 152 -18.65 -12.21 5.93
CA ARG A 152 -19.75 -11.69 5.07
C ARG A 152 -20.69 -10.64 5.72
N SER A 153 -20.19 -9.78 6.62
CA SER A 153 -21.00 -8.89 7.48
C SER A 153 -20.59 -7.42 7.34
N MET A 154 -21.51 -6.48 7.62
CA MET A 154 -21.33 -5.02 7.55
C MET A 154 -20.29 -4.45 8.56
N ALA A 155 -19.78 -5.26 9.49
CA ALA A 155 -18.49 -4.99 10.16
C ALA A 155 -17.29 -5.02 9.17
N GLY A 156 -17.56 -5.36 7.91
CA GLY A 156 -16.65 -5.44 6.76
C GLY A 156 -16.01 -4.13 6.36
N ALA A 157 -16.66 -2.98 6.58
CA ALA A 157 -16.09 -1.68 6.17
C ALA A 157 -14.91 -1.26 7.07
N ALA A 158 -15.02 -1.47 8.38
CA ALA A 158 -13.93 -1.19 9.32
C ALA A 158 -12.77 -2.18 9.15
N SER A 159 -13.08 -3.46 8.95
CA SER A 159 -12.06 -4.49 8.69
C SER A 159 -11.37 -4.29 7.34
N LEU A 160 -12.11 -3.91 6.27
CA LEU A 160 -11.53 -3.49 5.00
C LEU A 160 -10.54 -2.33 5.19
N ALA A 161 -10.96 -1.27 5.88
CA ALA A 161 -10.12 -0.10 6.12
C ALA A 161 -8.84 -0.48 6.88
N LEU A 162 -8.94 -1.40 7.84
CA LEU A 162 -7.78 -1.93 8.57
C LEU A 162 -6.88 -2.80 7.67
N THR A 163 -7.45 -3.62 6.78
CA THR A 163 -6.68 -4.40 5.80
C THR A 163 -5.85 -3.49 4.90
N ILE A 164 -6.47 -2.44 4.36
CA ILE A 164 -5.79 -1.45 3.50
C ILE A 164 -4.71 -0.70 4.31
N ALA A 165 -5.00 -0.36 5.56
CA ALA A 165 -4.02 0.26 6.44
C ALA A 165 -2.79 -0.62 6.66
N MET A 166 -2.99 -1.91 6.97
CA MET A 166 -1.88 -2.86 7.19
C MET A 166 -1.07 -3.09 5.91
N ALA A 167 -1.73 -3.15 4.75
CA ALA A 167 -1.05 -3.22 3.46
C ALA A 167 -0.18 -1.98 3.19
N GLY A 168 -0.69 -0.77 3.49
CA GLY A 168 0.08 0.47 3.38
C GLY A 168 1.30 0.52 4.30
N TRP A 169 1.12 0.15 5.58
CA TRP A 169 2.24 0.06 6.53
C TRP A 169 3.27 -1.00 6.15
N SER A 170 2.84 -2.11 5.56
CA SER A 170 3.74 -3.14 5.02
C SER A 170 4.56 -2.63 3.85
N ALA A 171 3.94 -1.91 2.91
CA ALA A 171 4.65 -1.27 1.81
C ALA A 171 5.67 -0.23 2.32
N ALA A 172 5.33 0.55 3.35
CA ALA A 172 6.25 1.50 3.97
C ALA A 172 7.45 0.80 4.63
N ALA A 173 7.21 -0.29 5.36
CA ALA A 173 8.27 -1.10 5.98
C ALA A 173 9.23 -1.69 4.94
N LEU A 174 8.70 -2.19 3.83
CA LEU A 174 9.50 -2.69 2.72
C LEU A 174 10.27 -1.56 2.01
N ALA A 175 9.67 -0.38 1.90
CA ALA A 175 10.32 0.79 1.31
C ALA A 175 11.49 1.31 2.15
N PHE A 176 11.44 1.19 3.48
CA PHE A 176 12.59 1.43 4.35
C PHE A 176 13.74 0.47 4.05
N LEU A 177 13.43 -0.80 3.76
CA LEU A 177 14.43 -1.78 3.36
C LEU A 177 15.11 -1.42 2.03
N LEU A 178 14.34 -0.83 1.10
CA LEU A 178 14.82 -0.42 -0.21
C LEU A 178 15.44 1.00 -0.23
N GLN A 179 15.53 1.68 0.92
CA GLN A 179 15.99 3.07 1.02
C GLN A 179 15.25 4.04 0.07
N ASN A 180 13.97 3.77 -0.24
CA ASN A 180 13.18 4.56 -1.18
C ASN A 180 12.20 5.47 -0.46
N VAL A 181 12.62 6.73 -0.27
CA VAL A 181 11.85 7.76 0.49
C VAL A 181 10.43 7.97 -0.07
N ALA A 182 10.27 7.96 -1.39
CA ALA A 182 8.96 8.21 -1.98
C ALA A 182 7.98 7.06 -1.75
N MET A 183 8.45 5.81 -1.81
CA MET A 183 7.63 4.64 -1.44
C MET A 183 7.33 4.60 0.06
N ILE A 184 8.24 5.07 0.92
CA ILE A 184 7.99 5.22 2.36
C ILE A 184 6.83 6.17 2.59
N VAL A 185 6.86 7.34 1.95
CA VAL A 185 5.80 8.35 2.09
C VAL A 185 4.48 7.85 1.49
N ALA A 186 4.50 7.24 0.30
CA ALA A 186 3.30 6.71 -0.33
C ALA A 186 2.63 5.60 0.51
N GLY A 187 3.42 4.64 1.00
CA GLY A 187 2.93 3.57 1.88
C GLY A 187 2.44 4.10 3.22
N GLY A 188 3.19 5.02 3.84
CA GLY A 188 2.83 5.64 5.11
C GLY A 188 1.55 6.47 5.03
N LEU A 189 1.36 7.24 3.96
CA LEU A 189 0.12 7.98 3.69
C LEU A 189 -1.07 7.04 3.52
N ALA A 190 -0.91 5.96 2.74
CA ALA A 190 -1.96 4.96 2.56
C ALA A 190 -2.31 4.25 3.89
N GLY A 191 -1.29 3.89 4.67
CA GLY A 191 -1.44 3.28 5.99
C GLY A 191 -2.18 4.18 6.98
N ALA A 192 -1.78 5.45 7.07
CA ALA A 192 -2.39 6.45 7.94
C ALA A 192 -3.82 6.82 7.54
N ALA A 193 -4.08 6.94 6.22
CA ALA A 193 -5.42 7.19 5.72
C ALA A 193 -6.37 6.02 6.04
N GLY A 194 -5.89 4.78 5.87
CA GLY A 194 -6.66 3.57 6.20
C GLY A 194 -7.02 3.48 7.69
N THR A 195 -6.06 3.73 8.59
CA THR A 195 -6.36 3.78 10.04
C THR A 195 -7.31 4.91 10.40
N GLY A 196 -7.16 6.10 9.80
CA GLY A 196 -8.07 7.23 10.01
C GLY A 196 -9.52 6.90 9.64
N VAL A 197 -9.73 6.24 8.49
CA VAL A 197 -11.06 5.79 8.06
C VAL A 197 -11.60 4.70 9.00
N ALA A 198 -10.78 3.72 9.38
CA ALA A 198 -11.18 2.66 10.31
C ALA A 198 -11.65 3.24 11.65
N LEU A 199 -10.91 4.21 12.21
CA LEU A 199 -11.26 4.88 13.46
C LEU A 199 -12.56 5.68 13.36
N ARG A 200 -12.81 6.38 12.24
CA ARG A 200 -14.07 7.10 12.02
C ARG A 200 -15.27 6.16 11.96
N ILE A 201 -15.13 5.02 11.27
CA ILE A 201 -16.19 4.01 11.18
C ILE A 201 -16.49 3.41 12.58
N CYS A 202 -15.45 3.02 13.33
CA CYS A 202 -15.60 2.46 14.67
C CYS A 202 -16.12 3.48 15.70
N GLY A 203 -15.65 4.73 15.63
CA GLY A 203 -16.07 5.82 16.52
C GLY A 203 -17.53 6.22 16.30
N GLY A 204 -17.96 6.29 15.04
CA GLY A 204 -19.36 6.57 14.69
C GLY A 204 -20.34 5.49 15.16
N ALA A 205 -19.90 4.22 15.23
CA ALA A 205 -20.71 3.12 15.76
C ALA A 205 -20.90 3.21 17.29
N ARG A 206 -19.89 3.71 18.02
CA ARG A 206 -19.92 3.83 19.49
C ARG A 206 -20.82 4.96 19.99
N GLY A 207 -20.94 6.05 19.22
CA GLY A 207 -21.79 7.20 19.57
C GLY A 207 -23.31 6.90 19.52
N LYS A 208 -23.76 5.96 18.69
CA LYS A 208 -25.18 5.57 18.62
C LYS A 208 -25.61 4.66 19.78
N GLY A 209 -24.72 3.80 20.27
CA GLY A 209 -25.03 2.88 21.37
C GLY A 209 -25.23 3.55 22.74
N LEU A 210 -24.69 4.75 22.94
CA LEU A 210 -24.87 5.53 24.18
C LEU A 210 -26.15 6.39 24.18
N ALA A 211 -26.63 6.80 23.00
CA ALA A 211 -27.88 7.54 22.87
C ALA A 211 -29.13 6.66 23.06
N ASP A 212 -29.01 5.36 22.79
CA ASP A 212 -30.10 4.37 22.97
C ASP A 212 -30.13 3.76 24.38
N GLY A 213 -29.12 4.04 25.22
CA GLY A 213 -29.05 3.58 26.62
C GLY A 213 -29.83 4.45 27.61
N GLU A 214 -30.14 5.69 27.23
CA GLU A 214 -30.86 6.66 28.09
C GLU A 214 -32.38 6.67 27.85
N ARG A 215 -32.88 5.83 26.93
CA ARG A 215 -34.31 5.65 26.67
C ARG A 215 -34.77 4.24 27.00
N ARG A 216 -34.79 3.90 28.29
CA ARG A 216 -35.69 2.86 28.78
C ARG A 216 -36.51 3.43 29.94
N PRO A 217 -37.85 3.35 29.89
CA PRO A 217 -38.72 3.82 30.97
C PRO A 217 -38.56 2.98 32.25
#